data_AF-A0A9D2ZVF7-F1
#
_entry.id   AF-A0A9D2ZVF7-F1
#
_cell.length_a   1.000
_cell.length_b   1.000
_cell.length_c   1.000
_cell.angle_alpha   90.00
_cell.angle_beta   90.00
_cell.angle_gamma   90.00
#
_symmetry.space_group_name_H-M   'P 1'
#
loop_
_entity.id
_entity.type
_entity.pdbx_description
1 polymer ?
#
loop_
_entity_poly.entity_id
_entity_poly.type
_entity_poly.pdbx_seq_one_letter_code
_entity_poly.pdbx_strand_id
1 'polypeptide(L)'
;MADESGVMLPGSREEMRFLRKNSNWVNMVIAILACLAVAVGILFLAPQPEVDSERFVDYQGIAEQSQGNAEFDLIVPQIPRGWTSNEATLDRVGDSEFTSWYMSFIGPDDQWVSIEQAEASENWAKRKTDEAVAAEKVTVGGADFQIYRTE
;
A
#
# COMPACT_ATOMS: atom_id res chain seq x y z
N MET A 1 -42.48 35.41 44.91
CA MET A 1 -43.15 34.34 45.67
C MET A 1 -42.94 33.08 44.85
N ALA A 2 -41.94 32.29 45.23
CA ALA A 2 -41.52 31.11 44.49
C ALA A 2 -42.60 30.03 44.64
N ASP A 3 -43.05 29.47 43.52
CA ASP A 3 -43.88 28.29 43.49
C ASP A 3 -42.96 27.07 43.66
N GLU A 4 -42.97 26.50 44.85
CA GLU A 4 -42.20 25.31 45.27
C GLU A 4 -42.84 23.99 44.80
N SER A 5 -43.70 24.00 43.80
CA SER A 5 -44.11 22.76 43.15
C SER A 5 -43.07 22.38 42.09
N GLY A 6 -42.14 21.49 42.44
CA GLY A 6 -41.18 20.86 41.51
C GLY A 6 -41.84 19.97 40.43
N VAL A 7 -43.05 20.32 40.01
CA VAL A 7 -43.90 19.58 39.09
C VAL A 7 -43.74 20.21 37.71
N MET A 8 -43.07 19.47 36.82
CA MET A 8 -42.88 19.87 35.42
C MET A 8 -44.23 19.97 34.71
N LEU A 9 -44.55 21.16 34.18
CA LEU A 9 -45.80 21.39 33.45
C LEU A 9 -45.70 20.88 32.00
N PRO A 10 -46.73 20.16 31.50
CA PRO A 10 -46.77 19.66 30.13
C PRO A 10 -46.74 20.82 29.12
N GLY A 11 -45.79 20.79 28.19
CA GLY A 11 -45.55 21.81 27.17
C GLY A 11 -44.55 22.92 27.56
N SER A 12 -43.89 22.81 28.71
CA SER A 12 -42.89 23.79 29.15
C SER A 12 -41.57 23.70 28.34
N ARG A 13 -40.82 24.82 28.27
CA ARG A 13 -39.49 24.86 27.60
C ARG A 13 -38.47 23.93 28.24
N GLU A 14 -38.63 23.62 29.53
CA GLU A 14 -37.77 22.72 30.29
C GLU A 14 -38.07 21.26 29.98
N GLU A 15 -39.34 20.90 29.84
CA GLU A 15 -39.76 19.57 29.38
C GLU A 15 -39.33 19.32 27.93
N MET A 16 -39.53 20.29 27.02
CA MET A 16 -39.04 20.16 25.64
C MET A 16 -37.51 20.02 25.55
N ARG A 17 -36.76 20.66 26.46
CA ARG A 17 -35.30 20.48 26.59
C ARG A 17 -34.96 19.11 27.16
N PHE A 18 -35.69 18.62 28.14
CA PHE A 18 -35.50 17.29 28.74
C PHE A 18 -35.83 16.17 27.76
N LEU A 19 -36.93 16.29 27.02
CA LEU A 19 -37.32 15.39 25.93
C LEU A 19 -36.33 15.43 24.76
N ARG A 20 -35.79 16.60 24.40
CA ARG A 20 -34.68 16.68 23.42
C ARG A 20 -33.38 16.06 23.93
N LYS A 21 -33.11 16.16 25.24
CA LYS A 21 -31.89 15.65 25.88
C LYS A 21 -31.98 14.15 26.17
N ASN A 22 -33.20 13.62 26.32
CA ASN A 22 -33.47 12.19 26.51
C ASN A 22 -33.85 11.46 25.21
N SER A 23 -33.98 12.19 24.09
CA SER A 23 -34.10 11.62 22.75
C SER A 23 -32.78 10.95 22.36
N ASN A 24 -32.66 9.74 22.89
CA ASN A 24 -32.42 8.52 22.14
C ASN A 24 -30.98 8.18 21.77
N TRP A 25 -30.05 8.37 22.71
CA TRP A 25 -28.75 7.70 22.64
C TRP A 25 -28.90 6.17 22.52
N VAL A 26 -29.97 5.60 23.11
CA VAL A 26 -30.30 4.17 22.97
C VAL A 26 -30.64 3.83 21.52
N ASN A 27 -31.52 4.59 20.84
CA ASN A 27 -31.75 4.37 19.41
C ASN A 27 -30.51 4.63 18.57
N MET A 28 -29.64 5.56 18.96
CA MET A 28 -28.36 5.79 18.29
C MET A 28 -27.45 4.55 18.41
N VAL A 29 -27.35 3.96 19.60
CA VAL A 29 -26.61 2.73 19.84
C VAL A 29 -27.22 1.56 19.07
N ILE A 30 -28.55 1.44 19.05
CA ILE A 30 -29.26 0.41 18.28
C ILE A 30 -28.98 0.58 16.78
N ALA A 31 -29.00 1.81 16.26
CA ALA A 31 -28.71 2.09 14.86
C ALA A 31 -27.25 1.77 14.50
N ILE A 32 -26.30 2.08 15.39
CA ILE A 32 -24.89 1.72 15.22
C ILE A 32 -24.72 0.20 15.19
N LEU A 33 -25.35 -0.52 16.13
CA LEU A 33 -25.30 -1.98 16.18
C LEU A 33 -25.95 -2.62 14.95
N ALA A 34 -27.07 -2.07 14.47
CA ALA A 34 -27.70 -2.54 13.25
C ALA A 34 -26.81 -2.33 12.03
N CYS A 35 -26.15 -1.17 11.92
CA CYS A 35 -25.19 -0.89 10.86
C CYS A 35 -23.99 -1.84 10.89
N LEU A 36 -23.42 -2.08 12.09
CA LEU A 36 -22.33 -3.03 12.28
C LEU A 36 -22.75 -4.46 11.95
N ALA A 37 -23.95 -4.89 12.34
CA ALA A 37 -24.47 -6.21 12.03
C ALA A 37 -24.60 -6.42 10.51
N VAL A 38 -25.07 -5.41 9.79
CA VAL A 38 -25.13 -5.44 8.32
C VAL A 38 -23.72 -5.48 7.72
N ALA A 39 -22.79 -4.64 8.19
CA ALA A 39 -21.40 -4.64 7.72
C ALA A 39 -20.72 -6.00 7.94
N VAL A 40 -20.86 -6.58 9.13
CA VAL A 40 -20.33 -7.91 9.47
C VAL A 40 -20.98 -8.97 8.59
N GLY A 41 -22.30 -8.91 8.37
CA GLY A 41 -22.99 -9.82 7.45
C GLY A 41 -22.42 -9.75 6.04
N ILE A 42 -22.16 -8.53 5.52
CA ILE A 42 -21.51 -8.34 4.22
C ILE A 42 -20.10 -8.91 4.22
N LEU A 43 -19.31 -8.72 5.27
CA LEU A 43 -17.95 -9.26 5.37
C LEU A 43 -17.93 -10.80 5.38
N PHE A 44 -18.92 -11.45 5.99
CA PHE A 44 -19.05 -12.92 5.95
C PHE A 44 -19.48 -13.44 4.59
N LEU A 45 -20.28 -12.66 3.84
CA LEU A 45 -20.70 -13.01 2.48
C LEU A 45 -19.64 -12.64 1.43
N ALA A 46 -18.74 -11.71 1.74
CA ALA A 46 -17.70 -11.29 0.83
C ALA A 46 -16.82 -12.50 0.51
N PRO A 47 -16.75 -12.93 -0.76
CA PRO A 47 -15.83 -13.97 -1.16
C PRO A 47 -14.43 -13.46 -0.83
N GLN A 48 -13.75 -14.15 0.08
CA GLN A 48 -12.34 -13.93 0.32
C GLN A 48 -11.64 -14.69 -0.80
N PRO A 49 -11.10 -14.03 -1.84
CA PRO A 49 -10.30 -14.76 -2.80
C PRO A 49 -9.17 -15.41 -2.01
N GLU A 50 -9.00 -16.71 -2.19
CA GLU A 50 -7.70 -17.34 -1.99
C GLU A 50 -6.78 -16.68 -3.03
N VAL A 51 -6.25 -15.51 -2.69
CA VAL A 51 -5.12 -14.96 -3.41
C VAL A 51 -4.01 -15.96 -3.15
N ASP A 52 -3.71 -16.74 -4.19
CA ASP A 52 -2.50 -17.54 -4.25
C ASP A 52 -1.37 -16.58 -3.89
N SER A 53 -0.90 -16.68 -2.65
CA SER A 53 -0.04 -15.66 -2.06
C SER A 53 1.32 -15.67 -2.74
N GLU A 54 1.61 -16.74 -3.47
CA GLU A 54 2.67 -16.81 -4.46
C GLU A 54 2.13 -16.46 -5.85
N ARG A 55 1.96 -15.15 -6.10
CA ARG A 55 1.96 -14.66 -7.48
C ARG A 55 3.37 -14.82 -8.04
N PHE A 56 3.65 -15.97 -8.62
CA PHE A 56 4.88 -16.19 -9.39
C PHE A 56 4.78 -15.39 -10.70
N VAL A 57 5.64 -14.38 -10.85
CA VAL A 57 5.78 -13.61 -12.08
C VAL A 57 6.95 -14.15 -12.89
N ASP A 58 6.70 -14.53 -14.15
CA ASP A 58 7.76 -14.89 -15.09
C ASP A 58 8.46 -13.65 -15.62
N TYR A 59 9.37 -13.10 -14.81
CA TYR A 59 10.14 -11.91 -15.17
C TYR A 59 11.05 -12.14 -16.39
N GLN A 60 11.47 -13.38 -16.66
CA GLN A 60 12.32 -13.70 -17.81
C GLN A 60 11.51 -13.60 -19.10
N GLY A 61 10.34 -14.23 -19.14
CA GLY A 61 9.41 -14.11 -20.26
C GLY A 61 8.91 -12.68 -20.47
N ILE A 62 8.69 -11.92 -19.40
CA ILE A 62 8.33 -10.49 -19.50
C ILE A 62 9.50 -9.67 -20.07
N ALA A 63 10.73 -9.91 -19.62
CA ALA A 63 11.91 -9.23 -20.16
C ALA A 63 12.05 -9.50 -21.66
N GLU A 64 11.91 -10.75 -22.11
CA GLU A 64 11.97 -11.10 -23.54
C GLU A 64 10.90 -10.37 -24.35
N GLN A 65 9.67 -10.29 -23.84
CA GLN A 65 8.57 -9.57 -24.51
C GLN A 65 8.76 -8.04 -24.50
N SER A 66 9.35 -7.49 -23.44
CA SER A 66 9.53 -6.06 -23.24
C SER A 66 10.80 -5.51 -23.90
N GLN A 67 11.80 -6.33 -24.20
CA GLN A 67 13.10 -5.89 -24.72
C GLN A 67 12.99 -5.00 -25.96
N GLY A 68 12.05 -5.29 -26.87
CA GLY A 68 11.82 -4.50 -28.08
C GLY A 68 11.24 -3.09 -27.83
N ASN A 69 10.73 -2.83 -26.62
CA ASN A 69 10.22 -1.53 -26.19
C ASN A 69 11.20 -0.77 -25.28
N ALA A 70 12.33 -1.38 -24.93
CA ALA A 70 13.39 -0.75 -24.14
C ALA A 70 14.49 -0.22 -25.06
N GLU A 71 15.08 0.93 -24.70
CA GLU A 71 16.20 1.52 -25.43
C GLU A 71 17.56 0.93 -25.00
N PHE A 72 17.56 0.09 -23.96
CA PHE A 72 18.72 -0.55 -23.35
C PHE A 72 18.48 -2.05 -23.16
N ASP A 73 19.57 -2.82 -23.05
CA ASP A 73 19.51 -4.25 -22.74
C ASP A 73 18.96 -4.47 -21.32
N LEU A 74 17.85 -5.21 -21.22
CA LEU A 74 17.20 -5.47 -19.94
C LEU A 74 18.02 -6.44 -19.12
N ILE A 75 18.32 -6.07 -17.87
CA ILE A 75 19.00 -6.96 -16.93
C ILE A 75 18.01 -8.05 -16.51
N VAL A 76 18.43 -9.30 -16.68
CA VAL A 76 17.69 -10.50 -16.27
C VAL A 76 18.60 -11.34 -15.38
N PRO A 77 18.58 -11.13 -14.05
CA PRO A 77 19.49 -11.81 -13.14
C PRO A 77 19.08 -13.28 -12.97
N GLN A 78 20.05 -14.14 -12.70
CA GLN A 78 19.73 -15.47 -12.15
C GLN A 78 19.43 -15.33 -10.66
N ILE A 79 18.28 -15.83 -10.24
CA ILE A 79 17.86 -15.78 -8.83
C ILE A 79 18.30 -17.05 -8.07
N PRO A 80 18.70 -16.93 -6.80
CA PRO A 80 19.03 -18.09 -5.98
C PRO A 80 17.83 -19.01 -5.75
N ARG A 81 18.09 -20.25 -5.35
CA ARG A 81 17.03 -21.21 -5.02
C ARG A 81 16.16 -20.68 -3.87
N GLY A 82 14.84 -20.83 -4.01
CA GLY A 82 13.86 -20.39 -3.01
C GLY A 82 13.45 -18.93 -3.14
N TRP A 83 14.05 -18.18 -4.06
CA TRP A 83 13.56 -16.86 -4.42
C TRP A 83 12.54 -16.94 -5.55
N THR A 84 11.57 -16.04 -5.53
CA THR A 84 10.50 -15.95 -6.52
C THR A 84 10.34 -14.50 -6.94
N SER A 85 9.91 -14.23 -8.18
CA SER A 85 9.55 -12.87 -8.58
C SER A 85 8.07 -12.64 -8.32
N ASN A 86 7.73 -11.50 -7.72
CA ASN A 86 6.35 -11.08 -7.46
C ASN A 86 5.89 -9.95 -8.40
N GLU A 87 6.82 -9.30 -9.10
CA GLU A 87 6.53 -8.22 -10.04
C GLU A 87 7.66 -8.03 -11.06
N ALA A 88 7.30 -7.76 -12.31
CA ALA A 88 8.22 -7.36 -13.36
C ALA A 88 7.48 -6.49 -14.40
N THR A 89 7.95 -5.27 -14.62
CA THR A 89 7.31 -4.32 -15.54
C THR A 89 8.33 -3.43 -16.24
N LEU A 90 8.01 -3.05 -17.48
CA LEU A 90 8.70 -1.99 -18.21
C LEU A 90 7.72 -0.84 -18.37
N ASP A 91 7.96 0.25 -17.63
CA ASP A 91 7.04 1.39 -17.57
C ASP A 91 7.77 2.70 -17.85
N ARG A 92 7.00 3.72 -18.22
CA ARG A 92 7.52 5.08 -18.37
C ARG A 92 7.83 5.70 -17.00
N VAL A 93 8.96 6.39 -16.88
CA VAL A 93 9.33 7.12 -15.67
C VAL A 93 8.53 8.42 -15.60
N GLY A 94 7.42 8.40 -14.86
CA GLY A 94 6.51 9.55 -14.75
C GLY A 94 6.04 10.04 -16.12
N ASP A 95 6.13 11.35 -16.36
CA ASP A 95 5.77 11.98 -17.64
C ASP A 95 6.96 12.13 -18.62
N SER A 96 8.10 11.50 -18.35
CA SER A 96 9.31 11.64 -19.20
C SER A 96 9.35 10.68 -20.38
N GLU A 97 10.22 10.89 -21.37
CA GLU A 97 10.44 9.89 -22.43
C GLU A 97 11.12 8.59 -21.95
N PHE A 98 11.75 8.60 -20.77
CA PHE A 98 12.51 7.46 -20.27
C PHE A 98 11.62 6.32 -19.79
N THR A 99 12.11 5.10 -19.98
CA THR A 99 11.50 3.89 -19.42
C THR A 99 12.36 3.32 -18.28
N SER A 100 11.70 2.71 -17.31
CA SER A 100 12.31 1.95 -16.22
C SER A 100 11.87 0.50 -16.29
N TRP A 101 12.86 -0.38 -16.30
CA TRP A 101 12.70 -1.81 -16.11
C TRP A 101 12.77 -2.11 -14.62
N TYR A 102 11.64 -2.54 -14.05
CA TYR A 102 11.50 -2.85 -12.63
C TYR A 102 11.22 -4.33 -12.44
N MET A 103 11.87 -4.93 -11.45
CA MET A 103 11.60 -6.28 -10.98
C MET A 103 11.71 -6.33 -9.47
N SER A 104 10.90 -7.18 -8.84
CA SER A 104 11.07 -7.50 -7.43
C SER A 104 10.98 -8.99 -7.16
N PHE A 105 11.62 -9.38 -6.07
CA PHE A 105 11.77 -10.76 -5.64
C PHE A 105 11.50 -10.92 -4.15
N ILE A 106 10.92 -12.05 -3.81
CA ILE A 106 10.68 -12.49 -2.43
C ILE A 106 11.52 -13.72 -2.14
N GLY A 107 12.25 -13.67 -1.03
CA GLY A 107 13.09 -14.77 -0.53
C GLY A 107 12.33 -15.68 0.44
N PRO A 108 12.95 -16.81 0.83
CA PRO A 108 12.32 -17.82 1.68
C PRO A 108 11.98 -17.35 3.10
N ASP A 109 12.62 -16.27 3.57
CA ASP A 109 12.42 -15.69 4.91
C ASP A 109 11.61 -14.38 4.85
N ASP A 110 10.64 -14.28 3.93
CA ASP A 110 9.83 -13.07 3.66
C ASP A 110 10.69 -11.81 3.35
N GLN A 111 11.90 -12.03 2.86
CA GLN A 111 12.82 -10.98 2.45
C GLN A 111 12.38 -10.41 1.12
N TRP A 112 12.54 -9.11 0.92
CA TRP A 112 12.20 -8.44 -0.33
C TRP A 112 13.40 -7.69 -0.89
N VAL A 113 13.59 -7.80 -2.21
CA VAL A 113 14.58 -7.03 -2.96
C VAL A 113 13.98 -6.61 -4.29
N SER A 114 14.29 -5.39 -4.74
CA SER A 114 13.96 -4.92 -6.08
C SER A 114 15.20 -4.50 -6.84
N ILE A 115 15.10 -4.55 -8.16
CA ILE A 115 16.07 -4.02 -9.10
C ILE A 115 15.30 -3.10 -10.04
N GLU A 116 15.77 -1.88 -10.17
CA GLU A 116 15.23 -0.91 -11.12
C GLU A 116 16.37 -0.39 -12.02
N GLN A 117 16.17 -0.52 -13.32
CA GLN A 117 17.11 -0.13 -14.36
C GLN A 117 16.45 0.90 -15.26
N ALA A 118 17.15 2.01 -15.53
CA ALA A 118 16.73 3.01 -16.50
C ALA A 118 17.96 3.70 -17.10
N GLU A 119 17.87 4.07 -18.38
CA GLU A 119 18.80 5.03 -18.97
C GLU A 119 18.35 6.44 -18.60
N ALA A 120 18.72 6.88 -17.39
CA ALA A 120 18.25 8.14 -16.80
C ALA A 120 19.40 8.96 -16.19
N SER A 121 19.09 10.20 -15.80
CA SER A 121 20.06 11.11 -15.17
C SER A 121 20.56 10.60 -13.80
N GLU A 122 21.76 11.02 -13.37
CA GLU A 122 22.28 10.72 -12.02
C GLU A 122 21.33 11.17 -10.90
N ASN A 123 20.57 12.25 -11.11
CA ASN A 123 19.56 12.74 -10.17
C ASN A 123 18.35 11.80 -10.06
N TRP A 124 18.02 11.02 -11.09
CA TRP A 124 17.00 9.97 -10.97
C TRP A 124 17.49 8.88 -10.01
N ALA A 125 18.73 8.41 -10.17
CA ALA A 125 19.30 7.40 -9.28
C ALA A 125 19.38 7.88 -7.82
N LYS A 126 19.80 9.12 -7.57
CA LYS A 126 19.83 9.70 -6.21
C LYS A 126 18.45 9.80 -5.54
N ARG A 127 17.40 10.07 -6.33
CA ARG A 127 16.03 10.10 -5.83
C ARG A 127 15.51 8.72 -5.50
N LYS A 128 15.92 7.68 -6.24
CA LYS A 128 15.57 6.29 -5.94
C LYS A 128 16.19 5.78 -4.65
N THR A 129 17.24 6.42 -4.18
CA THR A 129 17.88 6.12 -2.89
C THR A 129 17.40 7.04 -1.76
N ASP A 130 16.31 7.79 -1.93
CA ASP A 130 15.77 8.75 -0.94
C ASP A 130 16.83 9.71 -0.38
N GLU A 131 17.79 10.14 -1.21
CA GLU A 131 18.91 10.99 -0.80
C GLU A 131 19.75 10.40 0.37
N ALA A 132 19.71 9.07 0.56
CA ALA A 132 20.50 8.36 1.56
C ALA A 132 22.00 8.63 1.42
N VAL A 133 22.74 8.40 2.50
CA VAL A 133 24.18 8.70 2.54
C VAL A 133 24.96 7.57 1.86
N ALA A 134 25.89 7.95 0.98
CA ALA A 134 26.81 7.02 0.36
C ALA A 134 27.67 6.34 1.43
N ALA A 135 27.56 5.02 1.51
CA ALA A 135 28.36 4.16 2.37
C ALA A 135 29.56 3.60 1.57
N GLU A 136 29.79 2.30 1.61
CA GLU A 136 30.85 1.65 0.85
C GLU A 136 30.51 1.41 -0.63
N LYS A 137 31.55 1.14 -1.43
CA LYS A 137 31.42 0.60 -2.78
C LYS A 137 31.61 -0.91 -2.75
N VAL A 138 30.86 -1.62 -3.59
CA VAL A 138 30.94 -3.07 -3.74
C VAL A 138 30.93 -3.46 -5.21
N THR A 139 31.73 -4.45 -5.59
CA THR A 139 31.68 -5.04 -6.93
C THR A 139 30.84 -6.30 -6.87
N VAL A 140 29.75 -6.35 -7.65
CA VAL A 140 28.84 -7.50 -7.74
C VAL A 140 28.69 -7.88 -9.20
N GLY A 141 28.94 -9.14 -9.54
CA GLY A 141 28.78 -9.62 -10.93
C GLY A 141 29.65 -8.89 -11.97
N GLY A 142 30.78 -8.30 -11.56
CA GLY A 142 31.66 -7.52 -12.44
C GLY A 142 31.25 -6.06 -12.65
N ALA A 143 30.18 -5.60 -12.00
CA ALA A 143 29.77 -4.20 -11.98
C ALA A 143 30.03 -3.58 -10.60
N ASP A 144 30.41 -2.29 -10.61
CA ASP A 144 30.66 -1.52 -9.40
C ASP A 144 29.40 -0.80 -8.95
N PHE A 145 29.04 -0.99 -7.68
CA PHE A 145 27.87 -0.39 -7.04
C PHE A 145 28.31 0.52 -5.89
N GLN A 146 27.59 1.63 -5.72
CA GLN A 146 27.64 2.44 -4.51
C GLN A 146 26.49 2.02 -3.60
N ILE A 147 26.80 1.60 -2.38
CA ILE A 147 25.80 1.31 -1.36
C ILE A 147 25.37 2.62 -0.72
N TYR A 148 24.06 2.78 -0.50
CA TYR A 148 23.48 3.89 0.23
C TYR A 148 22.73 3.34 1.45
N ARG A 149 22.80 4.04 2.59
CA ARG A 149 22.09 3.67 3.83
C ARG A 149 21.39 4.89 4.42
N THR A 150 20.19 4.68 4.95
CA THR A 150 19.63 5.57 5.96
C THR A 150 20.27 5.24 7.31
N GLU A 151 20.54 6.26 8.12
CA GLU A 151 20.87 6.05 9.54
C GLU A 151 19.66 5.49 10.31
#